data_AF-K1PZI5-F1
#
_entry.id   AF-K1PZI5-F1
#
_cell.length_a   1.000
_cell.length_b   1.000
_cell.length_c   1.000
_cell.angle_alpha   90.00
_cell.angle_beta   90.00
_cell.angle_gamma   90.00
#
_symmetry.space_group_name_H-M   'P 1'
#
loop_
_entity.id
_entity.type
_entity.pdbx_description
1 polymer ?
#
loop_
_entity_poly.entity_id
_entity_poly.type
_entity_poly.pdbx_seq_one_letter_code
_entity_poly.pdbx_strand_id
1 'polypeptide(L)'
;MRKFSVPQGWAEPPEGFTVSPVNSPAALFHWRCLVVLLSLLPPIQRDEFRVDGRVRSDIKHPTNTEDSQVPVVDSSTEDEFTVIDVSYGSDVEVCNEKIITVNEAFDSHFHLDRTSFRIWKKSSGKSVDDLISYSLSGNQHPQLDVSVAGGVIVYSEPSTHPEIVSVERPWGVAVGVHPKHIEEFSRDRFLHMKELLNRPHVVALGEVGLDRTVPVKLWRRQEVVLCQVLTLSRKDKVLVLHLRGTPADRIGMDVHARCMQILHTFCDPDQPIHLHCFTGDARLVKEWMNSFSHVYFGFTGAVETFSTDQIDGLRAVPMNRMLLETDSPYMKPGGGYINTPAFIGDVATVVASKLQISVRYLLNETVKNCRKLYAL
;
A
#
# COMPACT_ATOMS: atom_id res chain seq x y z
N MET A 1 -45.52 18.36 -12.97
CA MET A 1 -44.43 18.83 -12.10
C MET A 1 -44.92 18.80 -10.66
N ARG A 2 -44.33 17.99 -9.77
CA ARG A 2 -44.66 18.05 -8.34
C ARG A 2 -43.93 19.24 -7.73
N LYS A 3 -44.65 20.26 -7.25
CA LYS A 3 -44.04 21.35 -6.47
C LYS A 3 -43.57 20.75 -5.13
N PHE A 4 -42.31 20.97 -4.82
CA PHE A 4 -41.69 20.53 -3.58
C PHE A 4 -42.14 21.47 -2.46
N SER A 5 -42.74 20.93 -1.39
CA SER A 5 -43.06 21.71 -0.18
C SER A 5 -41.87 21.66 0.78
N VAL A 6 -41.32 22.82 1.13
CA VAL A 6 -40.17 22.94 2.05
C VAL A 6 -40.63 22.64 3.49
N PRO A 7 -39.92 21.79 4.25
CA PRO A 7 -40.21 21.55 5.67
C PRO A 7 -40.12 22.83 6.51
N GLN A 8 -40.97 22.92 7.53
CA GLN A 8 -41.08 24.11 8.38
C GLN A 8 -39.73 24.45 9.06
N GLY A 9 -39.27 25.69 8.90
CA GLY A 9 -38.02 26.20 9.47
C GLY A 9 -36.83 26.34 8.49
N TRP A 10 -37.03 26.05 7.20
CA TRP A 10 -36.00 26.16 6.16
C TRP A 10 -36.30 27.31 5.20
N ALA A 11 -35.26 27.98 4.70
CA ALA A 11 -35.39 29.05 3.72
C ALA A 11 -35.99 28.51 2.41
N GLU A 12 -36.94 29.24 1.82
CA GLU A 12 -37.51 28.88 0.53
C GLU A 12 -36.46 28.96 -0.58
N PRO A 13 -36.48 28.04 -1.56
CA PRO A 13 -35.58 28.12 -2.71
C PRO A 13 -35.86 29.37 -3.55
N PRO A 14 -34.85 29.93 -4.25
CA PRO A 14 -35.02 31.11 -5.11
C PRO A 14 -36.08 30.90 -6.20
N GLU A 15 -36.77 31.98 -6.61
CA GLU A 15 -37.69 31.96 -7.73
C GLU A 15 -37.02 31.40 -9.00
N GLY A 16 -37.62 30.36 -9.60
CA GLY A 16 -37.11 29.70 -10.81
C GLY A 16 -36.31 28.42 -10.57
N PHE A 17 -36.04 28.03 -9.32
CA PHE A 17 -35.38 26.75 -9.05
C PHE A 17 -36.31 25.57 -9.37
N THR A 18 -36.02 24.87 -10.47
CA THR A 18 -36.73 23.64 -10.87
C THR A 18 -35.73 22.50 -10.98
N VAL A 19 -36.07 21.35 -10.39
CA VAL A 19 -35.26 20.12 -10.53
C VAL A 19 -36.02 19.15 -11.41
N SER A 20 -35.63 19.07 -12.68
CA SER A 20 -35.96 17.91 -13.52
C SER A 20 -34.97 17.72 -14.67
N PRO A 21 -34.43 16.50 -14.89
CA PRO A 21 -34.54 15.28 -14.09
C PRO A 21 -33.24 14.96 -13.33
N VAL A 22 -33.31 14.81 -12.01
CA VAL A 22 -32.25 14.16 -11.22
C VAL A 22 -32.89 13.13 -10.30
N ASN A 23 -32.86 11.87 -10.70
CA ASN A 23 -33.31 10.75 -9.88
C ASN A 23 -32.13 10.14 -9.11
N SER A 24 -31.54 10.87 -8.16
CA SER A 24 -30.79 10.17 -7.11
C SER A 24 -30.67 10.94 -5.78
N PRO A 25 -30.70 10.23 -4.64
CA PRO A 25 -30.36 10.76 -3.32
C PRO A 25 -29.00 11.48 -3.25
N ALA A 26 -28.09 11.22 -4.18
CA ALA A 26 -26.79 11.87 -4.26
C ALA A 26 -26.89 13.38 -4.53
N ALA A 27 -27.90 13.83 -5.30
CA ALA A 27 -28.11 15.26 -5.54
C ALA A 27 -28.59 15.99 -4.29
N LEU A 28 -29.43 15.34 -3.47
CA LEU A 28 -29.85 15.87 -2.17
C LEU A 28 -28.69 15.91 -1.18
N PHE A 29 -27.79 14.92 -1.22
CA PHE A 29 -26.58 14.92 -0.40
C PHE A 29 -25.62 16.05 -0.80
N HIS A 30 -25.37 16.22 -2.10
CA HIS A 30 -24.54 17.31 -2.61
C HIS A 30 -25.10 18.69 -2.28
N TRP A 31 -26.40 18.91 -2.40
CA TRP A 31 -27.02 20.18 -2.00
C TRP A 31 -26.81 20.48 -0.50
N ARG A 32 -26.98 19.46 0.36
CA ARG A 32 -26.78 19.61 1.81
C ARG A 32 -25.33 19.93 2.16
N CYS A 33 -24.37 19.29 1.50
CA CYS A 33 -22.95 19.61 1.66
C CYS A 33 -22.65 21.05 1.20
N LEU A 34 -23.21 21.48 0.08
CA LEU A 34 -22.97 22.82 -0.46
C LEU A 34 -23.50 23.92 0.47
N VAL A 35 -24.69 23.73 1.06
CA VAL A 35 -25.29 24.69 2.00
C VAL A 35 -24.48 24.79 3.30
N VAL A 36 -23.96 23.67 3.80
CA VAL A 36 -23.08 23.66 4.98
C VAL A 36 -21.74 24.30 4.68
N LEU A 37 -21.16 24.09 3.49
CA LEU A 37 -19.91 24.74 3.10
C LEU A 37 -20.10 26.26 2.95
N LEU A 38 -21.20 26.71 2.35
CA LEU A 38 -21.52 28.13 2.20
C LEU A 38 -21.71 28.83 3.55
N SER A 39 -22.26 28.15 4.57
CA SER A 39 -22.44 28.74 5.91
C SER A 39 -21.12 28.88 6.69
N LEU A 40 -20.05 28.22 6.25
CA LEU A 40 -18.72 28.31 6.84
C LEU A 40 -17.83 29.38 6.18
N LEU A 41 -18.24 29.92 5.03
CA LEU A 41 -17.49 30.98 4.34
C LEU A 41 -17.74 32.36 4.98
N PRO A 42 -16.74 33.27 5.01
CA PRO A 42 -16.90 34.68 5.35
C PRO A 42 -17.88 35.41 4.41
N PRO A 43 -18.53 36.51 4.84
CA PRO A 43 -19.55 37.21 4.05
C PRO A 43 -19.11 37.60 2.63
N ILE A 44 -17.87 38.07 2.48
CA ILE A 44 -17.28 38.48 1.19
C ILE A 44 -17.20 37.31 0.20
N GLN A 45 -16.85 36.11 0.68
CA GLN A 45 -16.75 34.90 -0.17
C GLN A 45 -18.12 34.30 -0.48
N ARG A 46 -19.14 34.53 0.36
CA ARG A 46 -20.52 34.13 0.06
C ARG A 46 -21.11 34.94 -1.08
N ASP A 47 -20.76 36.22 -1.19
CA ASP A 47 -21.25 37.09 -2.25
C ASP A 47 -20.60 36.78 -3.61
N GLU A 48 -19.35 36.32 -3.65
CA GLU A 48 -18.74 35.77 -4.88
C GLU A 48 -19.49 34.52 -5.39
N PHE A 49 -19.91 33.62 -4.49
CA PHE A 49 -20.69 32.44 -4.84
C PHE A 49 -22.13 32.74 -5.31
N ARG A 50 -22.67 33.91 -4.94
CA ARG A 50 -24.02 34.34 -5.34
C ARG A 50 -24.08 34.95 -6.74
N VAL A 51 -22.96 35.46 -7.25
CA VAL A 51 -22.97 36.29 -8.47
C VAL A 51 -22.51 35.55 -9.72
N ASP A 52 -21.62 34.55 -9.65
CA ASP A 52 -21.03 33.97 -10.88
C ASP A 52 -21.28 32.47 -11.07
N GLY A 53 -22.46 32.14 -11.61
CA GLY A 53 -22.69 30.92 -12.40
C GLY A 53 -22.13 31.00 -13.83
N ARG A 54 -21.16 31.89 -14.09
CA ARG A 54 -20.45 32.03 -15.38
C ARG A 54 -18.98 32.30 -15.09
N VAL A 55 -18.10 31.41 -15.57
CA VAL A 55 -16.65 31.59 -15.50
C VAL A 55 -16.26 32.79 -16.38
N ARG A 56 -15.71 33.86 -15.78
CA ARG A 56 -15.06 34.96 -16.53
C ARG A 56 -13.63 34.54 -16.91
N SER A 57 -13.24 34.80 -18.15
CA SER A 57 -11.99 34.37 -18.78
C SER A 57 -10.75 35.21 -18.43
N ASP A 58 -10.85 36.19 -17.53
CA ASP A 58 -9.83 37.23 -17.43
C ASP A 58 -9.34 37.36 -15.99
N ILE A 59 -8.42 36.48 -15.59
CA ILE A 59 -7.64 36.63 -14.34
C ILE A 59 -6.17 36.78 -14.74
N LYS A 60 -5.66 38.02 -14.66
CA LYS A 60 -4.23 38.32 -14.72
C LYS A 60 -3.62 38.16 -13.32
N HIS A 61 -2.47 37.50 -13.23
CA HIS A 61 -1.68 37.40 -12.01
C HIS A 61 -1.22 38.78 -11.52
N PRO A 62 -1.28 39.07 -10.21
CA PRO A 62 -0.81 40.34 -9.67
C PRO A 62 0.73 40.37 -9.63
N THR A 63 1.29 41.34 -10.35
CA THR A 63 2.67 41.82 -10.23
C THR A 63 2.77 42.77 -9.03
N ASN A 64 3.67 42.49 -8.10
CA ASN A 64 3.99 43.36 -6.96
C ASN A 64 4.82 44.57 -7.41
N THR A 65 4.24 45.77 -7.25
CA THR A 65 4.88 47.11 -7.14
C THR A 65 3.86 47.98 -6.40
N GLU A 66 4.12 48.87 -5.46
CA GLU A 66 5.25 49.37 -4.67
C GLU A 66 4.55 50.18 -3.54
N ASP A 67 5.12 50.23 -2.33
CA ASP A 67 5.26 51.47 -1.54
C ASP A 67 5.71 51.13 -0.10
N SER A 68 7.01 51.30 0.16
CA SER A 68 7.50 51.67 1.50
C SER A 68 8.83 52.39 1.33
N GLN A 69 8.82 53.67 1.64
CA GLN A 69 9.98 54.55 1.71
C GLN A 69 11.00 54.04 2.74
N VAL A 70 12.30 54.03 2.37
CA VAL A 70 13.42 53.98 3.34
C VAL A 70 14.52 54.94 2.85
N PRO A 71 15.11 55.77 3.74
CA PRO A 71 16.09 56.78 3.36
C PRO A 71 17.50 56.23 3.12
N VAL A 72 18.26 56.98 2.32
CA VAL A 72 19.65 56.79 1.94
C VAL A 72 20.61 56.96 3.13
N VAL A 73 21.52 56.00 3.35
CA VAL A 73 22.82 56.21 4.04
C VAL A 73 23.90 55.31 3.39
N ASP A 74 25.10 55.88 3.40
CA ASP A 74 26.32 55.62 2.62
C ASP A 74 27.16 54.39 3.04
N SER A 75 28.07 54.05 2.13
CA SER A 75 29.14 53.07 2.05
C SER A 75 29.94 52.69 3.31
N SER A 76 30.31 51.41 3.41
CA SER A 76 31.70 50.90 3.42
C SER A 76 31.79 49.49 4.04
N THR A 77 32.81 48.76 3.61
CA THR A 77 33.39 47.51 4.13
C THR A 77 33.02 46.19 3.45
N GLU A 78 34.11 45.55 3.02
CA GLU A 78 34.30 44.29 2.31
C GLU A 78 33.99 43.08 3.20
N ASP A 79 33.65 41.94 2.61
CA ASP A 79 34.32 40.68 2.92
C ASP A 79 33.97 39.57 1.90
N GLU A 80 35.02 38.83 1.53
CA GLU A 80 35.12 37.79 0.51
C GLU A 80 34.24 36.56 0.77
N PHE A 81 33.62 36.00 -0.27
CA PHE A 81 33.43 34.54 -0.37
C PHE A 81 33.61 34.05 -1.81
N THR A 82 34.44 33.03 -1.94
CA THR A 82 34.99 32.42 -3.14
C THR A 82 33.92 31.61 -3.91
N VAL A 83 33.74 31.90 -5.21
CA VAL A 83 32.93 31.09 -6.12
C VAL A 83 33.86 30.14 -6.87
N ILE A 84 33.68 28.82 -6.68
CA ILE A 84 34.33 27.79 -7.48
C ILE A 84 33.48 27.55 -8.74
N ASP A 85 34.05 27.90 -9.88
CA ASP A 85 33.50 27.69 -11.21
C ASP A 85 33.77 26.24 -11.67
N VAL A 86 32.75 25.51 -12.11
CA VAL A 86 32.92 24.19 -12.74
C VAL A 86 32.13 24.17 -14.05
N SER A 87 32.86 24.41 -15.14
CA SER A 87 32.40 24.34 -16.52
C SER A 87 31.98 22.91 -16.92
N TYR A 88 30.78 22.76 -17.48
CA TYR A 88 30.35 21.54 -18.16
C TYR A 88 30.91 21.51 -19.59
N GLY A 89 31.75 20.51 -19.87
CA GLY A 89 32.23 20.20 -21.22
C GLY A 89 31.11 19.68 -22.11
N SER A 90 31.00 20.29 -23.28
CA SER A 90 30.17 19.88 -24.40
C SER A 90 30.83 18.74 -25.16
N ASP A 91 30.16 17.58 -25.22
CA ASP A 91 30.18 16.64 -26.35
C ASP A 91 29.06 15.61 -26.11
N VAL A 92 27.89 15.88 -26.68
CA VAL A 92 26.75 14.94 -26.69
C VAL A 92 26.54 14.49 -28.12
N GLU A 93 27.01 13.28 -28.46
CA GLU A 93 26.49 12.54 -29.60
C GLU A 93 25.03 12.19 -29.32
N VAL A 94 24.13 12.78 -30.11
CA VAL A 94 22.69 12.52 -30.05
C VAL A 94 22.41 11.20 -30.77
N CYS A 95 22.52 10.09 -30.04
CA CYS A 95 21.90 8.83 -30.44
C CYS A 95 20.44 8.81 -29.95
N ASN A 96 19.53 8.83 -30.92
CA ASN A 96 18.08 8.88 -30.73
C ASN A 96 17.54 7.49 -30.37
N GLU A 97 17.99 6.93 -29.25
CA GLU A 97 17.34 5.76 -28.64
C GLU A 97 16.26 6.26 -27.69
N LYS A 98 15.00 5.88 -27.95
CA LYS A 98 13.94 5.97 -26.94
C LYS A 98 14.43 5.21 -25.71
N ILE A 99 14.81 5.92 -24.66
CA ILE A 99 15.02 5.34 -23.33
C ILE A 99 13.63 4.85 -22.86
N ILE A 100 13.24 3.64 -23.28
CA ILE A 100 12.11 2.94 -22.71
C ILE A 100 12.57 2.54 -21.31
N THR A 101 12.33 3.41 -20.35
CA THR A 101 12.54 3.08 -18.95
C THR A 101 11.37 2.24 -18.50
N VAL A 102 11.44 0.95 -18.79
CA VAL A 102 10.53 -0.03 -18.20
C VAL A 102 10.79 0.00 -16.70
N ASN A 103 9.79 0.42 -15.91
CA ASN A 103 9.92 0.35 -14.47
C ASN A 103 9.82 -1.13 -14.06
N GLU A 104 10.87 -1.66 -13.42
CA GLU A 104 10.82 -2.97 -12.78
C GLU A 104 10.01 -2.87 -11.48
N ALA A 105 9.27 -3.93 -11.16
CA ALA A 105 8.56 -4.09 -9.90
C ALA A 105 8.81 -5.47 -9.31
N PHE A 106 8.75 -5.58 -7.99
CA PHE A 106 8.83 -6.85 -7.28
C PHE A 106 7.60 -6.98 -6.39
N ASP A 107 6.79 -8.03 -6.61
CA ASP A 107 5.60 -8.31 -5.80
C ASP A 107 5.98 -9.15 -4.58
N SER A 108 6.22 -8.51 -3.44
CA SER A 108 6.75 -9.17 -2.25
C SER A 108 5.79 -10.15 -1.58
N HIS A 109 4.52 -10.18 -1.98
CA HIS A 109 3.53 -11.10 -1.42
C HIS A 109 2.30 -11.24 -2.33
N PHE A 110 2.10 -12.45 -2.87
CA PHE A 110 0.87 -12.81 -3.56
C PHE A 110 0.53 -14.30 -3.46
N HIS A 111 -0.75 -14.63 -3.55
CA HIS A 111 -1.24 -16.01 -3.46
C HIS A 111 -1.53 -16.60 -4.84
N LEU A 112 -0.57 -17.35 -5.39
CA LEU A 112 -0.72 -18.02 -6.69
C LEU A 112 -1.89 -19.02 -6.69
N ASP A 113 -2.00 -19.83 -5.64
CA ASP A 113 -3.05 -20.83 -5.46
C ASP A 113 -4.44 -20.21 -5.39
N ARG A 114 -4.63 -19.20 -4.54
CA ARG A 114 -5.91 -18.50 -4.36
C ARG A 114 -6.29 -17.71 -5.60
N THR A 115 -5.33 -17.03 -6.22
CA THR A 115 -5.56 -16.26 -7.45
C THR A 115 -5.96 -17.19 -8.59
N SER A 116 -5.23 -18.29 -8.76
CA SER A 116 -5.53 -19.30 -9.77
C SER A 116 -6.92 -19.91 -9.57
N PHE A 117 -7.26 -20.26 -8.32
CA PHE A 117 -8.59 -20.76 -8.00
C PHE A 117 -9.69 -19.74 -8.32
N ARG A 118 -9.46 -18.45 -8.02
CA ARG A 118 -10.47 -17.42 -8.26
C ARG A 118 -10.74 -17.22 -9.75
N ILE A 119 -9.69 -17.25 -10.58
CA ILE A 119 -9.76 -17.06 -12.04
C ILE A 119 -10.28 -18.33 -12.75
N TRP A 120 -9.64 -19.47 -12.53
CA TRP A 120 -9.86 -20.70 -13.32
C TRP A 120 -10.58 -21.82 -12.56
N LYS A 121 -10.99 -21.60 -11.31
CA LYS A 121 -11.59 -22.64 -10.43
C LYS A 121 -10.68 -23.84 -10.19
N LYS A 122 -9.36 -23.65 -10.34
CA LYS A 122 -8.32 -24.65 -10.10
C LYS A 122 -7.06 -23.96 -9.58
N SER A 123 -6.51 -24.45 -8.46
CA SER A 123 -5.33 -23.87 -7.82
C SER A 123 -4.00 -24.37 -8.39
N SER A 124 -4.01 -25.49 -9.13
CA SER A 124 -2.79 -26.17 -9.63
C SER A 124 -2.63 -26.06 -11.15
N GLY A 125 -1.38 -26.16 -11.61
CA GLY A 125 -1.02 -26.13 -13.03
C GLY A 125 -1.10 -24.73 -13.65
N LYS A 126 -0.90 -23.70 -12.82
CA LYS A 126 -0.82 -22.30 -13.23
C LYS A 126 0.49 -21.69 -12.76
N SER A 127 1.12 -20.91 -13.64
CA SER A 127 2.34 -20.17 -13.36
C SER A 127 2.03 -18.72 -13.01
N VAL A 128 3.05 -17.98 -12.57
CA VAL A 128 2.93 -16.52 -12.41
C VAL A 128 2.70 -15.83 -13.76
N ASP A 129 3.34 -16.33 -14.82
CA ASP A 129 3.15 -15.82 -16.18
C ASP A 129 1.70 -15.99 -16.66
N ASP A 130 1.02 -17.08 -16.27
CA ASP A 130 -0.41 -17.24 -16.54
C ASP A 130 -1.23 -16.14 -15.86
N LEU A 131 -0.90 -15.74 -14.62
CA LEU A 131 -1.57 -14.64 -13.90
C LEU A 131 -1.34 -13.29 -14.58
N ILE A 132 -0.09 -13.00 -14.94
CA ILE A 132 0.29 -11.76 -15.61
C ILE A 132 -0.41 -11.69 -16.97
N SER A 133 -0.32 -12.77 -17.75
CA SER A 133 -0.96 -12.87 -19.06
C SER A 133 -2.47 -12.74 -18.97
N TYR A 134 -3.11 -13.29 -17.94
CA TYR A 134 -4.56 -13.14 -17.74
C TYR A 134 -4.99 -11.67 -17.65
N SER A 135 -4.25 -10.86 -16.89
CA SER A 135 -4.56 -9.43 -16.73
C SER A 135 -4.22 -8.63 -17.98
N LEU A 136 -3.09 -8.94 -18.63
CA LEU A 136 -2.65 -8.24 -19.84
C LEU A 136 -3.38 -8.66 -21.13
N SER A 137 -4.07 -9.80 -21.16
CA SER A 137 -4.85 -10.23 -22.33
C SER A 137 -6.36 -10.00 -22.18
N GLY A 138 -6.83 -9.73 -20.96
CA GLY A 138 -8.24 -9.50 -20.66
C GLY A 138 -8.63 -8.02 -20.60
N ASN A 139 -9.90 -7.75 -20.32
CA ASN A 139 -10.42 -6.38 -20.08
C ASN A 139 -9.99 -5.78 -18.72
N GLN A 140 -8.91 -6.28 -18.10
CA GLN A 140 -8.46 -5.93 -16.75
C GLN A 140 -6.99 -5.48 -16.78
N HIS A 141 -6.71 -4.45 -17.58
CA HIS A 141 -5.36 -3.91 -17.69
C HIS A 141 -4.99 -3.03 -16.48
N PRO A 142 -3.75 -3.15 -15.96
CA PRO A 142 -3.18 -2.17 -15.04
C PRO A 142 -3.19 -0.76 -15.64
N GLN A 143 -3.33 0.26 -14.80
CA GLN A 143 -3.19 1.66 -15.25
C GLN A 143 -1.72 2.01 -15.49
N LEU A 144 -0.83 1.50 -14.63
CA LEU A 144 0.61 1.61 -14.80
C LEU A 144 1.20 0.23 -15.14
N ASP A 145 1.58 0.07 -16.40
CA ASP A 145 2.30 -1.12 -16.85
C ASP A 145 3.75 -1.11 -16.36
N VAL A 146 4.19 -2.25 -15.83
CA VAL A 146 5.51 -2.45 -15.22
C VAL A 146 6.02 -3.85 -15.54
N SER A 147 7.33 -4.02 -15.63
CA SER A 147 7.92 -5.36 -15.71
C SER A 147 7.97 -5.96 -14.31
N VAL A 148 7.16 -6.98 -14.05
CA VAL A 148 7.22 -7.73 -12.79
C VAL A 148 8.45 -8.62 -12.82
N ALA A 149 9.54 -8.11 -12.23
CA ALA A 149 10.87 -8.69 -12.28
C ALA A 149 11.13 -9.69 -11.15
N GLY A 150 10.11 -10.11 -10.40
CA GLY A 150 10.20 -11.09 -9.33
C GLY A 150 9.09 -10.96 -8.30
N GLY A 151 9.07 -11.90 -7.34
CA GLY A 151 8.06 -11.89 -6.30
C GLY A 151 8.15 -13.08 -5.35
N VAL A 152 7.31 -13.06 -4.30
CA VAL A 152 7.17 -14.17 -3.36
C VAL A 152 5.76 -14.74 -3.45
N ILE A 153 5.69 -16.00 -3.86
CA ILE A 153 4.45 -16.79 -3.92
C ILE A 153 4.16 -17.34 -2.53
N VAL A 154 2.96 -17.09 -2.01
CA VAL A 154 2.59 -17.43 -0.63
C VAL A 154 1.56 -18.56 -0.59
N TYR A 155 1.95 -19.68 0.01
CA TYR A 155 1.06 -20.80 0.33
C TYR A 155 0.82 -20.84 1.84
N SER A 156 -0.28 -20.24 2.28
CA SER A 156 -0.62 -20.12 3.70
C SER A 156 -1.82 -20.95 4.15
N GLU A 157 -2.45 -21.68 3.24
CA GLU A 157 -3.44 -22.72 3.54
C GLU A 157 -2.75 -24.08 3.52
N PRO A 158 -2.71 -24.82 4.63
CA PRO A 158 -2.01 -26.10 4.68
C PRO A 158 -2.50 -27.11 3.63
N SER A 159 -3.78 -27.04 3.25
CA SER A 159 -4.39 -27.87 2.21
C SER A 159 -3.90 -27.56 0.79
N THR A 160 -3.39 -26.35 0.52
CA THR A 160 -2.90 -25.93 -0.80
C THR A 160 -1.38 -25.93 -0.91
N HIS A 161 -0.66 -26.27 0.17
CA HIS A 161 0.80 -26.41 0.15
C HIS A 161 1.24 -27.29 -1.03
N PRO A 162 2.24 -26.85 -1.82
CA PRO A 162 2.69 -27.61 -2.96
C PRO A 162 3.36 -28.91 -2.50
N GLU A 163 3.22 -29.96 -3.30
CA GLU A 163 4.02 -31.19 -3.11
C GLU A 163 5.46 -30.98 -3.57
N ILE A 164 5.64 -30.24 -4.67
CA ILE A 164 6.94 -29.90 -5.25
C ILE A 164 6.97 -28.39 -5.50
N VAL A 165 8.02 -27.74 -5.00
CA VAL A 165 8.30 -26.33 -5.28
C VAL A 165 9.26 -26.25 -6.47
N SER A 166 8.73 -25.88 -7.63
CA SER A 166 9.50 -25.68 -8.86
C SER A 166 9.25 -24.28 -9.37
N VAL A 167 10.02 -23.31 -8.86
CA VAL A 167 10.03 -21.93 -9.34
C VAL A 167 11.47 -21.51 -9.59
N GLU A 168 11.72 -20.77 -10.67
CA GLU A 168 13.05 -20.25 -10.97
C GLU A 168 13.22 -18.86 -10.35
N ARG A 169 14.46 -18.50 -10.01
CA ARG A 169 14.76 -17.11 -9.63
C ARG A 169 14.34 -16.19 -10.78
N PRO A 170 13.81 -14.99 -10.52
CA PRO A 170 13.77 -14.27 -9.24
C PRO A 170 12.52 -14.52 -8.37
N TRP A 171 11.83 -15.65 -8.53
CA TRP A 171 10.67 -16.03 -7.72
C TRP A 171 11.08 -16.82 -6.47
N GLY A 172 10.50 -16.45 -5.33
CA GLY A 172 10.61 -17.19 -4.08
C GLY A 172 9.25 -17.74 -3.64
N VAL A 173 9.28 -18.65 -2.67
CA VAL A 173 8.08 -19.21 -2.04
C VAL A 173 8.10 -18.98 -0.53
N ALA A 174 6.96 -18.57 0.02
CA ALA A 174 6.67 -18.59 1.44
C ALA A 174 5.66 -19.71 1.73
N VAL A 175 5.93 -20.49 2.78
CA VAL A 175 5.01 -21.54 3.25
C VAL A 175 4.67 -21.30 4.71
N GLY A 176 3.39 -21.34 5.05
CA GLY A 176 2.92 -20.98 6.38
C GLY A 176 1.55 -21.56 6.71
N VAL A 177 1.02 -21.12 7.85
CA VAL A 177 -0.35 -21.41 8.27
C VAL A 177 -0.98 -20.10 8.69
N HIS A 178 -1.79 -19.53 7.79
CA HIS A 178 -2.46 -18.26 8.05
C HIS A 178 -3.40 -18.41 9.27
N PRO A 179 -3.53 -17.38 10.14
CA PRO A 179 -4.33 -17.43 11.36
C PRO A 179 -5.82 -17.77 11.20
N LYS A 180 -6.37 -17.66 9.98
CA LYS A 180 -7.74 -18.15 9.67
C LYS A 180 -7.82 -19.65 9.38
N HIS A 181 -6.70 -20.31 9.13
CA HIS A 181 -6.60 -21.73 8.77
C HIS A 181 -5.96 -22.58 9.88
N ILE A 182 -5.91 -22.08 11.11
CA ILE A 182 -5.37 -22.79 12.29
C ILE A 182 -6.10 -24.11 12.60
N GLU A 183 -7.30 -24.29 12.05
CA GLU A 183 -8.07 -25.53 12.19
C GLU A 183 -7.49 -26.66 11.32
N GLU A 184 -6.84 -26.33 10.21
CA GLU A 184 -6.10 -27.26 9.35
C GLU A 184 -4.73 -27.62 9.92
N PHE A 185 -4.29 -26.93 10.98
CA PHE A 185 -3.01 -27.23 11.63
C PHE A 185 -3.04 -28.62 12.27
N SER A 186 -2.18 -29.50 11.79
CA SER A 186 -1.99 -30.86 12.29
C SER A 186 -0.50 -31.20 12.34
N ARG A 187 -0.15 -32.30 13.03
CA ARG A 187 1.23 -32.79 13.08
C ARG A 187 1.79 -33.06 11.68
N ASP A 188 1.01 -33.68 10.81
CA ASP A 188 1.45 -34.03 9.46
C ASP A 188 1.68 -32.79 8.60
N ARG A 189 0.79 -31.79 8.70
CA ARG A 189 0.97 -30.50 8.01
C ARG A 189 2.17 -29.71 8.54
N PHE A 190 2.43 -29.77 9.84
CA PHE A 190 3.62 -29.18 10.44
C PHE A 190 4.91 -29.84 9.92
N LEU A 191 4.93 -31.17 9.83
CA LEU A 191 6.07 -31.92 9.28
C LEU A 191 6.28 -31.63 7.79
N HIS A 192 5.20 -31.55 7.01
CA HIS A 192 5.23 -31.17 5.60
C HIS A 192 5.83 -29.78 5.40
N MET A 193 5.36 -28.79 6.17
CA MET A 193 5.91 -27.44 6.14
C MET A 193 7.40 -27.42 6.51
N LYS A 194 7.81 -28.18 7.53
CA LYS A 194 9.22 -28.35 7.89
C LYS A 194 10.05 -28.92 6.73
N GLU A 195 9.52 -29.87 5.97
CA GLU A 195 10.18 -30.40 4.78
C GLU A 195 10.31 -29.33 3.70
N LEU A 196 9.23 -28.62 3.39
CA LEU A 196 9.21 -27.55 2.39
C LEU A 196 10.23 -26.45 2.69
N LEU A 197 10.40 -26.05 3.96
CA LEU A 197 11.39 -25.05 4.36
C LEU A 197 12.85 -25.44 4.03
N ASN A 198 13.14 -26.73 3.81
CA ASN A 198 14.48 -27.16 3.38
C ASN A 198 14.70 -27.04 1.87
N ARG A 199 13.67 -26.70 1.08
CA ARG A 199 13.80 -26.50 -0.36
C ARG A 199 14.46 -25.14 -0.64
N PRO A 200 15.36 -25.04 -1.64
CA PRO A 200 16.14 -23.82 -1.88
C PRO A 200 15.29 -22.62 -2.32
N HIS A 201 14.16 -22.87 -2.98
CA HIS A 201 13.24 -21.83 -3.45
C HIS A 201 12.24 -21.36 -2.38
N VAL A 202 12.15 -22.07 -1.25
CA VAL A 202 11.31 -21.66 -0.12
C VAL A 202 12.12 -20.71 0.73
N VAL A 203 11.93 -19.41 0.52
CA VAL A 203 12.73 -18.33 1.12
C VAL A 203 12.14 -17.81 2.43
N ALA A 204 10.92 -18.24 2.78
CA ALA A 204 10.20 -17.71 3.92
C ALA A 204 9.33 -18.72 4.64
N LEU A 205 9.20 -18.51 5.96
CA LEU A 205 8.17 -19.10 6.79
C LEU A 205 7.03 -18.08 6.90
N GLY A 206 5.93 -18.38 6.24
CA GLY A 206 4.73 -17.58 6.33
C GLY A 206 3.81 -17.63 5.09
N GLU A 207 2.69 -16.94 5.13
CA GLU A 207 2.31 -16.08 6.26
C GLU A 207 1.87 -16.88 7.50
N VAL A 208 2.24 -16.37 8.67
CA VAL A 208 1.81 -16.82 10.01
C VAL A 208 1.47 -15.59 10.85
N GLY A 209 0.73 -15.73 11.94
CA GLY A 209 0.48 -14.59 12.83
C GLY A 209 -0.85 -14.65 13.54
N LEU A 210 -1.50 -13.50 13.68
CA LEU A 210 -2.70 -13.31 14.49
C LEU A 210 -3.74 -12.49 13.70
N ASP A 211 -5.00 -12.93 13.71
CA ASP A 211 -6.10 -12.25 13.01
C ASP A 211 -7.35 -12.24 13.89
N ARG A 212 -7.73 -11.05 14.37
CA ARG A 212 -8.85 -10.85 15.30
C ARG A 212 -10.19 -10.62 14.60
N THR A 213 -10.26 -10.82 13.28
CA THR A 213 -11.53 -10.83 12.53
C THR A 213 -12.30 -12.14 12.68
N VAL A 214 -11.67 -13.18 13.23
CA VAL A 214 -12.32 -14.46 13.56
C VAL A 214 -12.95 -14.44 14.96
N PRO A 215 -13.84 -15.40 15.30
CA PRO A 215 -14.42 -15.49 16.64
C PRO A 215 -13.39 -15.52 17.77
N VAL A 216 -13.66 -14.78 18.86
CA VAL A 216 -12.76 -14.61 20.02
C VAL A 216 -12.25 -15.94 20.59
N LYS A 217 -13.07 -16.99 20.59
CA LYS A 217 -12.69 -18.33 21.07
C LYS A 217 -11.47 -18.93 20.35
N LEU A 218 -11.18 -18.49 19.13
CA LEU A 218 -10.05 -18.97 18.32
C LEU A 218 -8.75 -18.18 18.58
N TRP A 219 -8.82 -17.01 19.22
CA TRP A 219 -7.68 -16.11 19.41
C TRP A 219 -6.52 -16.75 20.17
N ARG A 220 -6.83 -17.50 21.24
CA ARG A 220 -5.81 -18.23 22.00
C ARG A 220 -5.20 -19.37 21.18
N ARG A 221 -5.99 -20.03 20.33
CA ARG A 221 -5.51 -21.09 19.45
C ARG A 221 -4.54 -20.54 18.39
N GLN A 222 -4.78 -19.33 17.88
CA GLN A 222 -3.84 -18.65 16.97
C GLN A 222 -2.46 -18.47 17.62
N GLU A 223 -2.43 -17.98 18.86
CA GLU A 223 -1.16 -17.81 19.60
C GLU A 223 -0.44 -19.14 19.83
N VAL A 224 -1.16 -20.20 20.18
CA VAL A 224 -0.59 -21.55 20.36
C VAL A 224 0.01 -22.08 19.06
N VAL A 225 -0.73 -21.98 17.95
CA VAL A 225 -0.23 -22.42 16.63
C VAL A 225 0.95 -21.56 16.20
N LEU A 226 0.93 -20.25 16.42
CA LEU A 226 2.06 -19.37 16.13
C LEU A 226 3.30 -19.81 16.90
N CYS A 227 3.22 -20.05 18.21
CA CYS A 227 4.34 -20.57 19.00
C CYS A 227 4.88 -21.89 18.44
N GLN A 228 3.99 -22.82 18.05
CA GLN A 228 4.41 -24.09 17.46
C GLN A 228 5.12 -23.90 16.13
N VAL A 229 4.59 -23.08 15.23
CA VAL A 229 5.20 -22.83 13.92
C VAL A 229 6.52 -22.08 14.04
N LEU A 230 6.65 -21.15 14.99
CA LEU A 230 7.90 -20.42 15.24
C LEU A 230 9.05 -21.32 15.70
N THR A 231 8.80 -22.55 16.15
CA THR A 231 9.88 -23.54 16.37
C THR A 231 10.60 -23.95 15.08
N LEU A 232 10.04 -23.62 13.91
CA LEU A 232 10.66 -23.79 12.60
C LEU A 232 11.36 -22.52 12.09
N SER A 233 11.32 -21.42 12.86
CA SER A 233 11.98 -20.17 12.49
C SER A 233 13.49 -20.36 12.37
N ARG A 234 14.09 -19.76 11.34
CA ARG A 234 15.51 -19.83 11.03
C ARG A 234 15.96 -18.49 10.45
N LYS A 235 17.21 -18.10 10.69
CA LYS A 235 17.77 -16.83 10.19
C LYS A 235 17.89 -16.74 8.67
N ASP A 236 17.97 -17.87 7.98
CA ASP A 236 18.02 -17.92 6.52
C ASP A 236 16.64 -17.91 5.85
N LYS A 237 15.56 -17.81 6.65
CA LYS A 237 14.18 -17.72 6.18
C LYS A 237 13.55 -16.45 6.69
N VAL A 238 12.96 -15.67 5.79
CA VAL A 238 12.19 -14.49 6.17
C VAL A 238 10.92 -14.95 6.90
N LEU A 239 10.59 -14.32 8.03
CA LEU A 239 9.34 -14.55 8.72
C LEU A 239 8.28 -13.58 8.18
N VAL A 240 7.29 -14.10 7.45
CA VAL A 240 6.19 -13.28 6.90
C VAL A 240 5.03 -13.29 7.88
N LEU A 241 4.71 -12.12 8.44
CA LEU A 241 3.77 -11.96 9.53
C LEU A 241 2.47 -11.30 9.06
N HIS A 242 1.36 -12.00 9.25
CA HIS A 242 0.01 -11.47 9.10
C HIS A 242 -0.54 -11.03 10.45
N LEU A 243 -0.77 -9.72 10.62
CA LEU A 243 -1.26 -9.14 11.86
C LEU A 243 -2.48 -8.27 11.58
N ARG A 244 -3.66 -8.77 11.95
CA ARG A 244 -4.93 -8.07 11.73
C ARG A 244 -5.69 -7.89 13.04
N GLY A 245 -5.92 -6.63 13.41
CA GLY A 245 -6.74 -6.25 14.56
C GLY A 245 -8.23 -6.44 14.35
N THR A 246 -9.02 -6.05 15.34
CA THR A 246 -10.48 -6.02 15.24
C THR A 246 -10.94 -4.80 14.42
N PRO A 247 -12.21 -4.72 13.98
CA PRO A 247 -12.72 -3.49 13.38
C PRO A 247 -12.60 -2.24 14.27
N ALA A 248 -12.59 -2.41 15.59
CA ALA A 248 -12.40 -1.33 16.57
C ALA A 248 -10.91 -1.00 16.81
N ASP A 249 -10.00 -1.91 16.47
CA ASP A 249 -8.54 -1.76 16.55
C ASP A 249 -7.94 -1.90 15.15
N ARG A 250 -8.22 -0.92 14.28
CA ARG A 250 -7.84 -0.97 12.86
C ARG A 250 -6.33 -0.94 12.63
N ILE A 251 -5.56 -0.41 13.59
CA ILE A 251 -4.09 -0.39 13.55
C ILE A 251 -3.48 -1.68 14.12
N GLY A 252 -4.28 -2.55 14.75
CA GLY A 252 -3.85 -3.85 15.22
C GLY A 252 -2.93 -3.82 16.45
N MET A 253 -3.11 -2.85 17.34
CA MET A 253 -2.24 -2.68 18.50
C MET A 253 -2.12 -3.96 19.36
N ASP A 254 -3.24 -4.67 19.62
CA ASP A 254 -3.21 -5.93 20.40
C ASP A 254 -2.38 -7.01 19.69
N VAL A 255 -2.61 -7.21 18.39
CA VAL A 255 -1.95 -8.29 17.65
C VAL A 255 -0.46 -8.04 17.46
N HIS A 256 -0.06 -6.78 17.24
CA HIS A 256 1.35 -6.43 17.16
C HIS A 256 2.06 -6.63 18.50
N ALA A 257 1.49 -6.13 19.61
CA ALA A 257 2.07 -6.31 20.94
C ALA A 257 2.23 -7.79 21.32
N ARG A 258 1.18 -8.59 21.12
CA ARG A 258 1.21 -10.03 21.41
C ARG A 258 2.17 -10.80 20.51
N CYS A 259 2.20 -10.46 19.22
CA CYS A 259 3.14 -11.09 18.28
C CYS A 259 4.58 -10.78 18.68
N MET A 260 4.94 -9.51 18.93
CA MET A 260 6.29 -9.14 19.38
C MET A 260 6.68 -9.87 20.66
N GLN A 261 5.77 -9.97 21.65
CA GLN A 261 6.03 -10.72 22.88
C GLN A 261 6.35 -12.20 22.61
N ILE A 262 5.60 -12.84 21.72
CA ILE A 262 5.88 -14.22 21.31
C ILE A 262 7.23 -14.28 20.61
N LEU A 263 7.49 -13.42 19.63
CA LEU A 263 8.74 -13.43 18.85
C LEU A 263 9.99 -13.25 19.72
N HIS A 264 9.95 -12.40 20.75
CA HIS A 264 11.07 -12.26 21.70
C HIS A 264 11.44 -13.57 22.42
N THR A 265 10.55 -14.57 22.43
CA THR A 265 10.83 -15.90 23.00
C THR A 265 11.47 -16.85 21.99
N PHE A 266 11.20 -16.67 20.70
CA PHE A 266 11.54 -17.66 19.65
C PHE A 266 12.55 -17.15 18.62
N CYS A 267 12.79 -15.85 18.55
CA CYS A 267 13.58 -15.23 17.48
C CYS A 267 14.59 -14.25 18.06
N ASP A 268 15.76 -14.23 17.45
CA ASP A 268 16.78 -13.23 17.75
C ASP A 268 16.35 -11.84 17.22
N PRO A 269 16.86 -10.74 17.80
CA PRO A 269 16.55 -9.38 17.34
C PRO A 269 16.93 -9.08 15.88
N ASP A 270 17.82 -9.88 15.26
CA ASP A 270 18.25 -9.74 13.87
C ASP A 270 17.50 -10.66 12.90
N GLN A 271 16.46 -11.37 13.35
CA GLN A 271 15.60 -12.19 12.49
C GLN A 271 15.02 -11.34 11.34
N PRO A 272 15.17 -11.76 10.07
CA PRO A 272 14.52 -11.08 8.95
C PRO A 272 13.00 -11.25 9.03
N ILE A 273 12.28 -10.14 9.04
CA ILE A 273 10.81 -10.11 9.20
C ILE A 273 10.21 -9.26 8.07
N HIS A 274 9.16 -9.79 7.45
CA HIS A 274 8.25 -9.05 6.58
C HIS A 274 6.89 -8.92 7.30
N LEU A 275 6.54 -7.72 7.72
CA LEU A 275 5.18 -7.39 8.18
C LEU A 275 4.28 -7.20 6.96
N HIS A 276 3.61 -8.28 6.57
CA HIS A 276 2.70 -8.31 5.43
C HIS A 276 1.47 -7.42 5.71
N CYS A 277 1.06 -6.67 4.69
CA CYS A 277 -0.09 -5.77 4.67
C CYS A 277 -0.12 -4.88 5.92
N PHE A 278 0.96 -4.14 6.16
CA PHE A 278 1.10 -3.31 7.34
C PHE A 278 0.08 -2.17 7.34
N THR A 279 -0.73 -2.12 8.40
CA THR A 279 -1.76 -1.10 8.59
C THR A 279 -1.66 -0.42 9.95
N GLY A 280 -0.48 -0.44 10.58
CA GLY A 280 -0.21 0.17 11.88
C GLY A 280 0.08 1.66 11.79
N ASP A 281 0.29 2.30 12.95
CA ASP A 281 0.63 3.71 13.09
C ASP A 281 2.14 3.93 13.23
N ALA A 282 2.55 5.20 13.33
CA ALA A 282 3.96 5.57 13.48
C ALA A 282 4.59 5.01 14.77
N ARG A 283 3.79 4.82 15.84
CA ARG A 283 4.26 4.20 17.08
C ARG A 283 4.65 2.74 16.83
N LEU A 284 3.79 1.97 16.17
CA LEU A 284 4.06 0.58 15.83
C LEU A 284 5.31 0.44 14.96
N VAL A 285 5.50 1.32 13.97
CA VAL A 285 6.75 1.33 13.16
C VAL A 285 7.98 1.43 14.07
N LYS A 286 7.98 2.39 15.00
CA LYS A 286 9.09 2.59 15.94
C LYS A 286 9.28 1.37 16.86
N GLU A 287 8.21 0.81 17.40
CA GLU A 287 8.27 -0.36 18.28
C GLU A 287 8.87 -1.59 17.57
N TRP A 288 8.44 -1.86 16.34
CA TRP A 288 8.99 -2.95 15.53
C TRP A 288 10.47 -2.73 15.20
N MET A 289 10.84 -1.53 14.76
CA MET A 289 12.23 -1.21 14.43
C MET A 289 13.17 -1.24 15.64
N ASN A 290 12.67 -0.91 16.84
CA ASN A 290 13.44 -1.01 18.08
C ASN A 290 13.61 -2.48 18.53
N SER A 291 12.62 -3.33 18.24
CA SER A 291 12.59 -4.72 18.66
C SER A 291 13.37 -5.65 17.72
N PHE A 292 13.31 -5.36 16.41
CA PHE A 292 13.92 -6.17 15.36
C PHE A 292 14.64 -5.31 14.31
N SER A 293 15.94 -5.52 14.14
CA SER A 293 16.79 -4.66 13.26
C SER A 293 16.56 -4.89 11.76
N HIS A 294 16.00 -6.06 11.40
CA HIS A 294 15.77 -6.51 10.02
C HIS A 294 14.27 -6.66 9.69
N VAL A 295 13.44 -5.79 10.26
CA VAL A 295 12.01 -5.72 9.93
C VAL A 295 11.73 -4.85 8.71
N TYR A 296 10.88 -5.34 7.82
CA TYR A 296 10.37 -4.66 6.63
C TYR A 296 8.85 -4.59 6.68
N PHE A 297 8.27 -3.58 6.02
CA PHE A 297 6.84 -3.27 6.05
C PHE A 297 6.26 -3.35 4.64
N GLY A 298 5.34 -4.28 4.42
CA GLY A 298 4.62 -4.47 3.17
C GLY A 298 3.42 -3.53 3.06
N PHE A 299 3.21 -2.98 1.86
CA PHE A 299 2.06 -2.14 1.54
C PHE A 299 1.36 -2.59 0.26
N THR A 300 0.04 -2.75 0.37
CA THR A 300 -0.86 -3.18 -0.71
C THR A 300 -1.75 -2.03 -1.21
N GLY A 301 -2.67 -2.34 -2.13
CA GLY A 301 -3.72 -1.40 -2.55
C GLY A 301 -4.67 -0.95 -1.42
N ALA A 302 -4.63 -1.60 -0.24
CA ALA A 302 -5.40 -1.15 0.93
C ALA A 302 -5.08 0.30 1.36
N VAL A 303 -3.91 0.81 0.99
CA VAL A 303 -3.43 2.18 1.23
C VAL A 303 -4.41 3.24 0.68
N GLU A 304 -5.23 2.92 -0.32
CA GLU A 304 -6.28 3.82 -0.81
C GLU A 304 -7.23 4.26 0.30
N THR A 305 -7.49 3.37 1.27
CA THR A 305 -8.53 3.51 2.31
C THR A 305 -7.97 3.72 3.72
N PHE A 306 -6.67 3.98 3.83
CA PHE A 306 -6.00 4.21 5.11
C PHE A 306 -6.60 5.43 5.85
N SER A 307 -6.73 5.30 7.18
CA SER A 307 -7.00 6.43 8.07
C SER A 307 -5.78 7.34 8.20
N THR A 308 -5.95 8.49 8.85
CA THR A 308 -4.83 9.41 9.16
C THR A 308 -3.69 8.70 9.90
N ASP A 309 -4.00 7.96 10.98
CA ASP A 309 -2.98 7.25 11.77
C ASP A 309 -2.19 6.21 10.93
N GLN A 310 -2.86 5.55 9.98
CA GLN A 310 -2.25 4.57 9.09
C GLN A 310 -1.38 5.24 8.01
N ILE A 311 -1.77 6.43 7.54
CA ILE A 311 -0.95 7.25 6.65
C ILE A 311 0.30 7.75 7.41
N ASP A 312 0.16 8.12 8.68
CA ASP A 312 1.30 8.51 9.52
C ASP A 312 2.24 7.32 9.76
N GLY A 313 1.69 6.12 9.95
CA GLY A 313 2.45 4.87 9.97
C GLY A 313 3.20 4.63 8.66
N LEU A 314 2.52 4.72 7.52
CA LEU A 314 3.15 4.61 6.19
C LEU A 314 4.31 5.60 6.01
N ARG A 315 4.14 6.86 6.44
CA ARG A 315 5.18 7.90 6.35
C ARG A 315 6.33 7.70 7.33
N ALA A 316 6.09 7.03 8.46
CA ALA A 316 7.12 6.74 9.44
C ALA A 316 8.07 5.60 9.00
N VAL A 317 7.65 4.75 8.05
CA VAL A 317 8.50 3.67 7.53
C VAL A 317 9.65 4.24 6.69
N PRO A 318 10.93 3.95 7.03
CA PRO A 318 12.06 4.35 6.20
C PRO A 318 12.00 3.70 4.82
N MET A 319 12.37 4.44 3.77
CA MET A 319 12.30 3.95 2.39
C MET A 319 13.06 2.64 2.16
N ASN A 320 14.18 2.42 2.86
CA ASN A 320 14.99 1.20 2.78
C ASN A 320 14.42 0.01 3.60
N ARG A 321 13.19 0.12 4.12
CA ARG A 321 12.43 -0.92 4.81
C ARG A 321 11.02 -1.14 4.24
N MET A 322 10.68 -0.42 3.17
CA MET A 322 9.37 -0.49 2.53
C MET A 322 9.34 -1.57 1.45
N LEU A 323 8.24 -2.33 1.38
CA LEU A 323 7.97 -3.33 0.34
C LEU A 323 6.61 -3.04 -0.29
N LEU A 324 6.43 -3.46 -1.54
CA LEU A 324 5.14 -3.42 -2.24
C LEU A 324 4.63 -4.84 -2.48
N GLU A 325 3.32 -4.98 -2.43
CA GLU A 325 2.66 -6.28 -2.50
C GLU A 325 1.29 -6.13 -3.15
N THR A 326 0.90 -7.08 -3.98
CA THR A 326 -0.49 -7.09 -4.49
C THR A 326 -1.45 -7.73 -3.51
N ASP A 327 -0.98 -8.70 -2.71
CA ASP A 327 -1.83 -9.62 -1.96
C ASP A 327 -2.90 -10.27 -2.86
N SER A 328 -2.55 -10.51 -4.13
CA SER A 328 -3.52 -11.07 -5.08
C SER A 328 -4.01 -12.44 -4.60
N PRO A 329 -5.33 -12.71 -4.69
CA PRO A 329 -6.33 -12.04 -5.53
C PRO A 329 -7.06 -10.85 -4.90
N TYR A 330 -6.63 -10.38 -3.73
CA TYR A 330 -7.29 -9.35 -2.95
C TYR A 330 -6.72 -7.96 -3.23
N MET A 331 -7.34 -6.93 -2.63
CA MET A 331 -6.78 -5.58 -2.51
C MET A 331 -6.36 -4.89 -3.83
N LYS A 332 -7.03 -5.20 -4.94
CA LYS A 332 -6.83 -4.47 -6.20
C LYS A 332 -7.16 -2.98 -6.01
N PRO A 333 -6.24 -2.06 -6.33
CA PRO A 333 -6.53 -0.63 -6.41
C PRO A 333 -7.76 -0.32 -7.28
N GLY A 334 -8.65 0.56 -6.81
CA GLY A 334 -9.91 0.90 -7.45
C GLY A 334 -10.98 -0.21 -7.48
N GLY A 335 -10.69 -1.39 -6.91
CA GLY A 335 -11.62 -2.51 -6.80
C GLY A 335 -12.09 -3.13 -8.13
N GLY A 336 -13.26 -3.79 -8.08
CA GLY A 336 -14.00 -4.34 -9.21
C GLY A 336 -13.56 -5.72 -9.69
N TYR A 337 -12.26 -5.92 -9.90
CA TYR A 337 -11.71 -7.09 -10.57
C TYR A 337 -10.82 -7.95 -9.66
N ILE A 338 -10.46 -9.15 -10.14
CA ILE A 338 -9.52 -10.04 -9.45
C ILE A 338 -8.14 -9.39 -9.53
N ASN A 339 -7.46 -9.24 -8.39
CA ASN A 339 -6.10 -8.74 -8.39
C ASN A 339 -5.13 -9.82 -8.91
N THR A 340 -4.01 -9.39 -9.48
CA THR A 340 -2.90 -10.25 -9.92
C THR A 340 -1.58 -9.48 -9.74
N PRO A 341 -0.41 -10.13 -9.80
CA PRO A 341 0.87 -9.44 -9.74
C PRO A 341 1.07 -8.33 -10.79
N ALA A 342 0.33 -8.37 -11.91
CA ALA A 342 0.39 -7.33 -12.94
C ALA A 342 -0.04 -5.94 -12.43
N PHE A 343 -0.84 -5.87 -11.36
CA PHE A 343 -1.32 -4.60 -10.80
C PHE A 343 -0.37 -3.97 -9.77
N ILE A 344 0.84 -4.51 -9.59
CA ILE A 344 1.81 -3.94 -8.64
C ILE A 344 2.20 -2.48 -8.98
N GLY A 345 2.15 -2.08 -10.26
CA GLY A 345 2.33 -0.68 -10.67
C GLY A 345 1.21 0.24 -10.17
N ASP A 346 -0.03 -0.26 -10.13
CA ASP A 346 -1.17 0.49 -9.60
C ASP A 346 -1.05 0.63 -8.07
N VAL A 347 -0.59 -0.42 -7.38
CA VAL A 347 -0.27 -0.34 -5.95
C VAL A 347 0.80 0.72 -5.69
N ALA A 348 1.89 0.70 -6.47
CA ALA A 348 2.95 1.70 -6.37
C ALA A 348 2.42 3.13 -6.57
N THR A 349 1.49 3.33 -7.51
CA THR A 349 0.86 4.63 -7.78
C THR A 349 0.09 5.14 -6.57
N VAL A 350 -0.71 4.27 -5.95
CA VAL A 350 -1.46 4.62 -4.72
C VAL A 350 -0.50 4.97 -3.59
N VAL A 351 0.50 4.14 -3.32
CA VAL A 351 1.45 4.34 -2.21
C VAL A 351 2.26 5.62 -2.42
N ALA A 352 2.82 5.81 -3.62
CA ALA A 352 3.59 7.01 -3.96
C ALA A 352 2.77 8.29 -3.81
N SER A 353 1.47 8.26 -4.14
CA SER A 353 0.59 9.42 -3.97
C SER A 353 0.43 9.85 -2.51
N LYS A 354 0.33 8.90 -1.56
CA LYS A 354 0.21 9.19 -0.12
C LYS A 354 1.53 9.71 0.48
N LEU A 355 2.65 9.23 -0.05
CA LEU A 355 4.01 9.63 0.32
C LEU A 355 4.49 10.91 -0.38
N GLN A 356 3.81 11.35 -1.45
CA GLN A 356 4.22 12.48 -2.30
C GLN A 356 5.63 12.32 -2.90
N ILE A 357 5.93 11.12 -3.38
CA ILE A 357 7.20 10.77 -4.04
C ILE A 357 6.97 10.26 -5.46
N SER A 358 8.02 10.15 -6.27
CA SER A 358 7.88 9.56 -7.61
C SER A 358 7.65 8.05 -7.54
N VAL A 359 6.72 7.55 -8.38
CA VAL A 359 6.42 6.11 -8.49
C VAL A 359 7.66 5.31 -8.88
N ARG A 360 8.45 5.84 -9.83
CA ARG A 360 9.69 5.22 -10.27
C ARG A 360 10.72 5.07 -9.14
N TYR A 361 10.88 6.09 -8.30
CA TYR A 361 11.77 6.00 -7.15
C TYR A 361 11.30 4.93 -6.17
N LEU A 362 10.01 4.90 -5.84
CA LEU A 362 9.42 3.90 -4.96
C LEU A 362 9.62 2.47 -5.50
N LEU A 363 9.35 2.24 -6.79
CA LEU A 363 9.56 0.93 -7.43
C LEU A 363 11.03 0.49 -7.34
N ASN A 364 11.97 1.38 -7.67
CA ASN A 364 13.40 1.07 -7.62
C ASN A 364 13.87 0.71 -6.19
N GLU A 365 13.46 1.46 -5.18
CA GLU A 365 13.86 1.20 -3.80
C GLU A 365 13.23 -0.08 -3.25
N THR A 366 11.94 -0.32 -3.54
CA THR A 366 11.25 -1.52 -3.08
C THR A 366 11.78 -2.80 -3.74
N VAL A 367 12.16 -2.77 -5.03
CA VAL A 367 12.88 -3.88 -5.68
C VAL A 367 14.20 -4.19 -4.98
N LYS A 368 15.01 -3.18 -4.66
CA LYS A 368 16.28 -3.36 -3.91
C LYS A 368 16.02 -3.97 -2.53
N ASN A 369 15.00 -3.49 -1.83
CA ASN A 369 14.62 -3.98 -0.50
C ASN A 369 14.19 -5.46 -0.56
N CYS A 370 13.37 -5.85 -1.53
CA CYS A 370 12.95 -7.23 -1.74
C CYS A 370 14.13 -8.17 -2.01
N ARG A 371 15.00 -7.80 -2.97
CA ARG A 371 16.21 -8.58 -3.30
C ARG A 371 17.12 -8.73 -2.08
N LYS A 372 17.27 -7.68 -1.27
CA LYS A 372 18.06 -7.73 -0.03
C LYS A 372 17.43 -8.62 1.05
N LEU A 373 16.12 -8.50 1.28
CA LEU A 373 15.42 -9.24 2.33
C LEU A 373 15.35 -10.74 2.02
N TYR A 374 15.00 -11.09 0.78
CA TYR A 374 14.76 -12.48 0.36
C TYR A 374 15.97 -13.16 -0.30
N ALA A 375 17.07 -12.42 -0.53
CA ALA A 375 18.26 -12.90 -1.22
C ALA A 375 17.98 -13.50 -2.62
N LEU A 376 17.04 -12.90 -3.34
CA LEU A 376 16.55 -13.33 -4.66
C LEU A 376 17.23 -12.64 -5.83
#